data_AF-A0A7J7DJ92-F1
#
_entry.id   AF-A0A7J7DJ92-F1
#
_cell.length_a   1.000
_cell.length_b   1.000
_cell.length_c   1.000
_cell.angle_alpha   90.00
_cell.angle_beta   90.00
_cell.angle_gamma   90.00
#
_symmetry.space_group_name_H-M   'P 1'
#
loop_
_entity.id
_entity.type
_entity.pdbx_description
1 polymer ?
#
loop_
_entity_poly.entity_id
_entity_poly.type
_entity_poly.pdbx_seq_one_letter_code
_entity_poly.pdbx_strand_id
1 'polypeptide(L)'
;MGGPIVLTQLATGLTVLAGAALVKSLMDQNPMPGQFPRCSSCNGTGRVTCMCNRWSDGDSGCRTCAGSGRMACNSCGGSGTGRPLPVQLSVRPPNRPV
;
A
#
# COMPACT_ATOMS: atom_id res chain seq x y z
N MET A 1 -21.51 38.54 -43.95
CA MET A 1 -21.68 37.90 -42.62
C MET A 1 -21.05 36.51 -42.68
N GLY A 2 -20.06 36.20 -41.84
CA GLY A 2 -19.40 34.89 -41.85
C GLY A 2 -18.00 34.95 -41.24
N GLY A 3 -17.93 35.22 -39.93
CA GLY A 3 -16.67 35.31 -39.18
C GLY A 3 -16.15 33.93 -38.75
N PRO A 4 -14.83 33.79 -38.52
CA PRO A 4 -14.16 32.53 -38.28
C PRO A 4 -14.35 32.09 -36.81
N ILE A 5 -15.52 31.54 -36.49
CA ILE A 5 -15.80 31.04 -35.13
C ILE A 5 -15.43 29.54 -34.99
N VAL A 6 -15.16 28.85 -36.10
CA VAL A 6 -15.00 27.38 -36.10
C VAL A 6 -13.58 26.93 -35.70
N LEU A 7 -12.55 27.78 -35.79
CA LEU A 7 -11.16 27.37 -35.50
C LEU A 7 -10.77 27.44 -34.02
N THR A 8 -11.49 28.19 -33.18
CA THR A 8 -11.14 28.33 -31.76
C THR A 8 -11.72 27.23 -30.86
N GLN A 9 -12.69 26.45 -31.34
CA GLN A 9 -13.32 25.38 -30.55
C GLN A 9 -12.48 24.08 -30.50
N LEU A 10 -11.59 23.85 -31.47
CA LEU A 10 -10.72 22.67 -31.49
C LEU A 10 -9.48 22.82 -30.60
N ALA A 11 -8.98 24.04 -30.45
CA ALA A 11 -7.78 24.34 -29.66
C ALA A 11 -8.02 24.21 -28.14
N THR A 12 -9.23 24.45 -27.67
CA THR A 12 -9.57 24.36 -26.24
C THR A 12 -9.95 22.94 -25.79
N GLY A 13 -10.37 22.05 -26.71
CA GLY A 13 -10.73 20.67 -26.36
C GLY A 13 -9.52 19.73 -26.19
N LEU A 14 -8.49 19.87 -27.03
CA LEU A 14 -7.31 19.00 -27.02
C LEU A 14 -6.38 19.24 -25.83
N THR A 15 -6.31 20.47 -25.32
CA THR A 15 -5.46 20.83 -24.17
C THR A 15 -5.93 20.21 -22.86
N VAL A 16 -7.25 20.06 -22.66
CA VAL A 16 -7.82 19.47 -21.44
C VAL A 16 -7.54 17.96 -21.37
N LEU A 17 -7.59 17.26 -22.51
CA LEU A 17 -7.29 15.82 -22.60
C LEU A 17 -5.81 15.52 -22.33
N ALA A 18 -4.89 16.34 -22.87
CA ALA A 18 -3.46 16.21 -22.60
C ALA A 18 -3.12 16.46 -21.11
N GLY A 19 -3.78 17.45 -20.49
CA GLY A 19 -3.64 17.73 -19.06
C GLY A 19 -4.13 16.56 -18.18
N ALA A 20 -5.27 15.95 -18.52
CA ALA A 20 -5.85 14.82 -17.78
C ALA A 20 -4.95 13.57 -17.79
N ALA A 21 -4.29 13.28 -18.92
CA ALA A 21 -3.38 12.14 -19.04
C ALA A 21 -2.13 12.30 -18.16
N LEU A 22 -1.57 13.52 -18.08
CA LEU A 22 -0.40 13.82 -17.26
C LEU A 22 -0.70 13.70 -15.76
N VAL A 23 -1.85 14.22 -15.29
CA VAL A 23 -2.24 14.08 -13.88
C VAL A 23 -2.54 12.63 -13.49
N LYS A 24 -3.15 11.84 -14.39
CA LYS A 24 -3.38 10.40 -14.15
C LYS A 24 -2.07 9.64 -14.06
N SER A 25 -1.08 9.94 -14.90
CA SER A 25 0.25 9.31 -14.82
C SER A 25 0.97 9.61 -13.51
N LEU A 26 0.81 10.80 -12.92
CA LEU A 26 1.40 11.13 -11.62
C LEU A 26 0.68 10.44 -10.45
N MET A 27 -0.65 10.29 -10.54
CA MET A 27 -1.44 9.56 -9.55
C MET A 27 -1.24 8.04 -9.62
N ASP A 28 -0.95 7.49 -10.80
CA ASP A 28 -0.64 6.07 -10.97
C ASP A 28 0.78 5.75 -10.44
N GLN A 29 1.72 6.68 -10.63
CA GLN A 29 3.09 6.56 -10.11
C GLN A 29 3.20 6.75 -8.60
N ASN A 30 2.29 7.52 -7.99
CA ASN A 30 2.15 7.61 -6.55
C ASN A 30 0.88 6.86 -6.14
N PRO A 31 0.93 5.53 -6.00
CA PRO A 31 -0.14 4.85 -5.29
C PRO A 31 -0.33 5.61 -3.99
N MET A 32 -1.55 6.10 -3.77
CA MET A 32 -1.93 6.85 -2.58
C MET A 32 -1.31 6.17 -1.33
N PRO A 33 -1.01 6.89 -0.24
CA PRO A 33 -0.74 6.28 1.06
C PRO A 33 -2.03 5.60 1.55
N GLY A 34 -2.43 4.54 0.84
CA GLY A 34 -3.52 3.66 1.17
C GLY A 34 -3.13 3.00 2.46
N GLN A 35 -4.07 3.03 3.40
CA GLN A 35 -3.96 2.39 4.69
C GLN A 35 -3.27 1.04 4.52
N PHE A 36 -2.00 0.95 4.95
CA PHE A 36 -1.29 -0.30 4.88
C PHE A 36 -2.15 -1.35 5.58
N PRO A 37 -2.37 -2.52 4.96
CA PRO A 37 -3.26 -3.53 5.54
C PRO A 37 -2.79 -3.81 6.96
N ARG A 38 -3.72 -3.93 7.91
CA ARG A 38 -3.38 -4.23 9.30
C ARG A 38 -2.63 -5.56 9.32
N CYS A 39 -1.60 -5.67 10.16
CA CYS A 39 -0.92 -6.95 10.34
C CYS A 39 -1.91 -7.95 10.93
N SER A 40 -2.21 -9.03 10.21
CA SER A 40 -3.16 -10.06 10.64
C SER A 40 -2.75 -10.73 11.96
N SER A 41 -1.45 -10.86 12.22
CA SER A 41 -0.93 -11.51 13.43
C SER A 41 -1.10 -10.70 14.72
N CYS A 42 -1.12 -9.37 14.66
CA CYS A 42 -1.32 -8.51 15.84
C CYS A 42 -2.53 -7.58 15.72
N ASN A 43 -3.32 -7.76 14.68
CA ASN A 43 -4.52 -6.99 14.34
C ASN A 43 -4.29 -5.46 14.40
N GLY A 44 -3.14 -5.00 13.92
CA GLY A 44 -2.82 -3.57 13.91
C GLY A 44 -2.13 -3.01 15.16
N THR A 45 -2.05 -3.76 16.25
CA THR A 45 -1.52 -3.23 17.53
C THR A 45 0.01 -3.15 17.56
N GLY A 46 0.70 -3.90 16.69
CA GLY A 46 2.15 -4.00 16.66
C GLY A 46 2.74 -4.80 17.83
N ARG A 47 1.94 -5.23 18.81
CA ARG A 47 2.42 -5.98 19.98
C ARG A 47 1.60 -7.24 20.19
N VAL A 48 2.27 -8.30 20.63
CA VAL A 48 1.65 -9.58 20.96
C VAL A 48 2.04 -10.00 22.38
N THR A 49 1.30 -10.96 22.94
CA THR A 49 1.67 -11.59 24.21
C THR A 49 3.08 -12.16 24.10
N CYS A 50 3.89 -11.95 25.13
CA CYS A 50 5.25 -12.43 25.14
C CYS A 50 5.30 -13.96 25.12
N MET A 51 6.19 -14.50 24.28
CA MET A 51 6.28 -15.93 24.07
C MET A 51 6.60 -16.69 25.36
N CYS A 52 7.40 -16.11 26.25
CA CYS A 52 7.80 -16.79 27.48
C CYS A 52 6.65 -17.02 28.47
N ASN A 53 5.55 -16.26 28.37
CA ASN A 53 4.37 -16.50 29.20
C ASN A 53 3.75 -17.88 28.93
N ARG A 54 4.07 -18.52 27.81
CA ARG A 54 3.61 -19.88 27.50
C ARG A 54 4.33 -20.96 28.31
N TRP A 55 5.56 -20.70 28.72
CA TRP A 55 6.42 -21.66 29.42
C TRP A 55 6.74 -21.25 30.86
N SER A 56 6.29 -20.05 31.24
CA SER A 56 6.49 -19.50 32.57
C SER A 56 5.23 -19.69 33.39
N ASP A 57 5.36 -20.14 34.63
CA ASP A 57 4.26 -20.43 35.57
C ASP A 57 3.57 -19.16 36.12
N GLY A 58 3.57 -18.08 35.35
CA GLY A 58 3.00 -16.78 35.72
C GLY A 58 4.02 -15.63 35.71
N ASP A 59 5.31 -15.93 35.65
CA ASP A 59 6.35 -14.89 35.64
C ASP A 59 6.62 -14.37 34.23
N SER A 60 6.26 -13.12 33.95
CA SER A 60 6.59 -12.45 32.68
C SER A 60 8.03 -11.93 32.61
N GLY A 61 8.95 -12.54 33.37
CA GLY A 61 10.32 -12.05 33.65
C GLY A 61 11.39 -12.40 32.62
N CYS A 62 11.04 -12.86 31.41
CA CYS A 62 12.06 -13.19 30.41
C CYS A 62 12.66 -11.95 29.74
N ARG A 63 13.92 -12.06 29.30
CA ARG A 63 14.66 -10.97 28.63
C ARG A 63 13.94 -10.43 27.39
N THR A 64 13.19 -11.27 26.68
CA THR A 64 12.47 -10.90 25.44
C THR A 64 11.43 -9.81 25.64
N CYS A 65 10.80 -9.74 26.81
CA CYS A 65 9.78 -8.71 27.11
C CYS A 65 10.08 -7.92 28.39
N ALA A 66 11.24 -8.12 29.00
CA ALA A 66 11.75 -7.35 30.13
C ALA A 66 10.71 -7.17 31.26
N GLY A 67 9.99 -8.23 31.62
CA GLY A 67 8.96 -8.16 32.68
C GLY A 67 7.57 -7.75 32.19
N SER A 68 7.45 -7.07 31.06
CA SER A 68 6.19 -6.43 30.61
C SER A 68 5.13 -7.41 30.09
N GLY A 69 5.50 -8.66 29.79
CA GLY A 69 4.58 -9.65 29.21
C GLY A 69 4.13 -9.35 27.78
N ARG A 70 4.66 -8.29 27.13
CA ARG A 70 4.31 -7.94 25.73
C ARG A 70 5.56 -7.71 24.88
N MET A 71 5.65 -8.41 23.76
CA MET A 71 6.74 -8.24 22.79
C MET A 71 6.24 -7.62 21.49
N ALA A 72 7.16 -7.08 20.68
CA ALA A 72 6.82 -6.63 19.33
C ALA A 72 6.31 -7.81 18.49
N CYS A 73 5.34 -7.56 17.62
CA CYS A 73 4.84 -8.59 16.71
C CYS A 73 5.94 -8.93 15.69
N ASN A 74 6.38 -10.18 15.65
CA ASN A 74 7.43 -10.63 14.74
C ASN A 74 7.02 -10.49 13.26
N SER A 75 5.73 -10.68 12.94
CA SER A 75 5.22 -10.61 11.56
C SER A 75 5.31 -9.22 10.95
N CYS A 76 5.13 -8.16 11.75
CA CYS A 76 5.24 -6.77 11.28
C CYS A 76 6.43 -6.01 11.88
N GLY A 77 7.26 -6.65 12.69
CA GLY A 77 8.36 -5.99 13.39
C GLY A 77 7.93 -4.85 14.32
N GLY A 78 6.69 -4.86 14.81
CA GLY A 78 6.16 -3.79 15.69
C GLY A 78 5.42 -2.64 15.00
N SER A 79 5.38 -2.58 13.66
CA SER A 79 4.71 -1.47 12.95
C SER A 79 3.18 -1.48 13.06
N GLY A 80 2.58 -2.64 13.37
CA GLY A 80 1.12 -2.85 13.28
C GLY A 80 0.60 -2.97 11.85
N THR A 81 1.41 -2.65 10.85
CA THR A 81 1.06 -2.75 9.43
C THR A 81 1.65 -4.03 8.82
N GLY A 82 0.86 -4.75 8.04
CA GLY A 82 1.35 -5.82 7.19
C GLY A 82 2.34 -5.27 6.18
N ARG A 83 3.38 -6.05 5.87
CA ARG A 83 4.32 -5.70 4.79
C ARG A 83 3.63 -5.99 3.45
N PRO A 84 3.28 -4.98 2.64
CA PRO A 84 2.90 -5.26 1.26
C PRO A 84 4.11 -5.88 0.57
N LEU A 85 3.94 -7.08 0.01
CA LEU A 85 4.94 -7.69 -0.87
C LEU A 85 4.61 -7.21 -2.29
N PRO A 86 5.35 -6.24 -2.86
CA PRO A 86 5.18 -5.89 -4.25
C PRO A 86 5.66 -7.08 -5.09
N VAL A 87 4.72 -7.84 -5.63
CA VAL A 87 5.01 -8.87 -6.64
C VAL A 87 4.89 -8.24 -8.02
N GLN A 88 5.95 -8.31 -8.82
CA GLN A 88 5.86 -7.96 -10.23
C GLN A 88 5.33 -9.16 -11.00
N LEU A 89 4.11 -9.05 -11.52
CA LEU A 89 3.52 -10.07 -12.38
C LEU A 89 3.92 -9.77 -13.83
N SER A 90 4.72 -10.65 -14.44
CA SER A 90 4.99 -10.60 -15.88
C SER A 90 3.94 -11.42 -16.61
N VAL A 91 2.98 -10.74 -17.23
CA VAL A 91 1.94 -11.39 -18.05
C VAL A 91 2.41 -11.39 -19.50
N ARG A 92 2.64 -12.59 -20.07
CA ARG A 92 2.87 -12.71 -21.51
C ARG A 92 1.56 -12.46 -22.26
N PRO A 93 1.53 -11.60 -23.28
CA PRO A 93 0.38 -11.49 -24.17
C PRO A 93 0.03 -12.85 -24.77
N PRO A 94 -1.26 -13.19 -24.93
CA PRO A 94 -1.64 -14.40 -25.64
C PRO A 94 -1.10 -14.33 -27.07
N ASN A 95 -0.43 -15.40 -27.51
CA ASN A 95 -0.02 -15.56 -28.90
C ASN A 95 -1.26 -15.43 -29.78
N ARG A 96 -1.38 -14.32 -30.53
CA ARG A 96 -2.39 -14.20 -31.59
C ARG A 96 -1.97 -15.15 -32.72
N PRO A 97 -2.83 -16.12 -33.12
CA PRO A 97 -2.62 -16.84 -34.36
C PRO A 97 -2.72 -15.86 -35.53
N VAL A 98 -1.84 -16.06 -36.52
CA VAL A 98 -1.78 -15.35 -37.79
C VAL A 98 -3.03 -15.53 -38.64
#